data_AF-A0A9P7NZE3-F1
#
_entry.id   AF-A0A9P7NZE3-F1
#
_cell.length_a   1.000
_cell.length_b   1.000
_cell.length_c   1.000
_cell.angle_alpha   90.00
_cell.angle_beta   90.00
_cell.angle_gamma   90.00
#
_symmetry.space_group_name_H-M   'P 1'
#
loop_
_entity.id
_entity.type
_entity.pdbx_description
1 polymer ?
#
loop_
_entity_poly.entity_id
_entity_poly.type
_entity_poly.pdbx_seq_one_letter_code
_entity_poly.pdbx_strand_id
1 'polypeptide(L)'
;MASTTPEGSPQSDTSATYKDQLDKAAIEEREREQPSKPNPIVEKITEYIPAAAKVLGPKEKAQKEEPPVPGPPERPHHDPNIEAFVRDQHKSKEPTDDMTDDQE
;
A
#
# COMPACT_ATOMS: atom_id res chain seq x y z
N MET A 1 20.92 38.95 -1.95
CA MET A 1 20.41 38.11 -3.06
C MET A 1 18.99 37.73 -2.73
N ALA A 2 18.13 37.75 -3.75
CA ALA A 2 16.68 37.74 -3.64
C ALA A 2 16.09 36.35 -3.39
N SER A 3 14.98 36.36 -2.65
CA SER A 3 13.73 35.63 -2.88
C SER A 3 13.74 34.11 -3.10
N THR A 4 13.11 33.39 -2.16
CA THR A 4 12.29 32.21 -2.49
C THR A 4 11.02 32.22 -1.64
N THR A 5 9.89 32.46 -2.30
CA THR A 5 8.49 32.21 -1.92
C THR A 5 7.83 31.66 -3.20
N PRO A 6 6.76 30.83 -3.20
CA PRO A 6 5.95 30.23 -2.12
C PRO A 6 5.93 28.69 -2.21
N GLU A 7 5.13 27.98 -1.41
CA GLU A 7 4.07 27.05 -1.90
C GLU A 7 3.58 26.09 -0.79
N GLY A 8 2.36 26.36 -0.32
CA GLY A 8 1.35 25.33 -0.03
C GLY A 8 1.59 24.35 1.11
N SER A 9 1.66 24.82 2.36
CA SER A 9 1.26 23.95 3.48
C SER A 9 -0.27 23.78 3.43
N PRO A 10 -0.84 22.57 3.29
CA PRO A 10 -2.25 22.39 3.59
C PRO A 10 -2.41 22.70 5.08
N GLN A 11 -3.22 23.70 5.38
CA GLN A 11 -3.62 24.01 6.74
C GLN A 11 -4.27 22.75 7.33
N SER A 12 -3.51 22.00 8.12
CA SER A 12 -4.07 20.97 8.97
C SER A 12 -5.02 21.67 9.91
N ASP A 13 -6.31 21.37 9.83
CA ASP A 13 -7.26 21.68 10.90
C ASP A 13 -6.66 21.14 12.20
N THR A 14 -6.09 22.02 13.03
CA THR A 14 -5.28 21.66 14.21
C THR A 14 -6.12 21.04 15.34
N SER A 15 -7.37 20.67 15.06
CA SER A 15 -8.33 20.07 15.98
C SER A 15 -8.77 18.65 15.59
N ALA A 16 -8.37 18.15 14.41
CA ALA A 16 -8.72 16.80 13.95
C ALA A 16 -7.68 15.77 14.40
N THR A 17 -8.12 14.62 14.91
CA THR A 17 -7.20 13.53 15.28
C THR A 17 -6.55 12.94 14.03
N TYR A 18 -5.40 12.29 14.18
CA TYR A 18 -4.70 11.66 13.04
C TYR A 18 -5.59 10.66 12.30
N LYS A 19 -6.45 9.93 13.02
CA LYS A 19 -7.46 9.04 12.44
C LYS A 19 -8.43 9.81 11.53
N ASP A 20 -8.94 10.95 11.99
CA ASP A 20 -9.89 11.77 11.21
C ASP A 20 -9.23 12.32 9.94
N GLN A 21 -7.93 12.61 9.97
CA GLN A 21 -7.18 13.02 8.78
C GLN A 21 -7.04 11.86 7.78
N LEU A 22 -6.75 10.65 8.25
CA LEU A 22 -6.70 9.46 7.39
C LEU A 22 -8.07 9.12 6.81
N ASP A 23 -9.12 9.17 7.62
CA ASP A 23 -10.50 8.93 7.19
C ASP A 23 -10.91 9.96 6.11
N LYS A 24 -10.59 11.25 6.31
CA LYS A 24 -10.79 12.30 5.30
C LYS A 24 -10.01 12.04 4.02
N ALA A 25 -8.73 11.70 4.12
CA ALA A 25 -7.88 11.43 2.97
C ALA A 25 -8.37 10.21 2.16
N ALA A 26 -8.81 9.15 2.85
CA ALA A 26 -9.36 7.96 2.21
C ALA A 26 -10.68 8.25 1.46
N ILE A 27 -11.54 9.09 2.03
CA ILE A 27 -12.79 9.53 1.37
C ILE A 27 -12.47 10.39 0.15
N GLU A 28 -11.55 11.36 0.28
CA GLU A 28 -11.16 12.24 -0.82
C GLU A 28 -10.52 11.45 -1.97
N GLU A 29 -9.65 10.48 -1.69
CA GLU A 29 -9.07 9.61 -2.71
C GLU A 29 -10.16 8.83 -3.44
N ARG A 30 -11.09 8.22 -2.69
CA ARG A 30 -12.21 7.49 -3.27
C ARG A 30 -13.08 8.38 -4.16
N GLU A 31 -13.37 9.61 -3.75
CA GLU A 31 -14.14 10.58 -4.56
C GLU A 31 -13.38 11.04 -5.80
N ARG A 32 -12.05 11.15 -5.71
CA ARG A 32 -11.18 11.50 -6.84
C ARG A 32 -11.00 10.37 -7.85
N GLU A 33 -11.03 9.12 -7.38
CA GLU A 33 -10.95 7.91 -8.20
C GLU A 33 -12.29 7.52 -8.80
N GLN A 34 -13.42 7.98 -8.23
CA GLN A 34 -14.70 7.85 -8.92
C GLN A 34 -14.57 8.55 -10.27
N PRO A 35 -14.71 7.83 -11.41
CA PRO A 35 -14.71 8.48 -12.71
C PRO A 35 -15.88 9.45 -12.69
N SER A 36 -15.58 10.76 -12.64
CA SER A 36 -16.62 11.78 -12.76
C SER A 36 -17.40 11.42 -14.01
N LYS A 37 -18.69 11.10 -13.86
CA LYS A 37 -19.53 10.75 -15.00
C LYS A 37 -19.26 11.81 -16.09
N PRO A 38 -18.77 11.41 -17.27
CA PRO A 38 -18.36 12.37 -18.28
C PRO A 38 -19.54 13.30 -18.54
N ASN A 39 -19.29 14.61 -18.49
CA ASN A 39 -20.33 15.58 -18.77
C ASN A 39 -20.85 15.30 -20.19
N PRO A 40 -22.15 15.08 -20.41
CA PRO A 40 -22.70 14.65 -21.70
C PRO A 40 -22.36 15.63 -22.85
N ILE A 41 -22.03 16.88 -22.52
CA ILE A 41 -21.55 17.87 -23.49
C ILE A 41 -20.13 17.52 -23.98
N VAL A 42 -19.25 17.08 -23.09
CA VAL A 42 -17.89 16.66 -23.43
C VAL A 42 -17.93 15.47 -24.38
N GLU A 43 -18.76 14.47 -24.10
CA GLU A 43 -18.90 13.28 -24.97
C GLU A 43 -19.28 13.68 -26.41
N LYS A 44 -20.28 14.55 -26.55
CA LYS A 44 -20.71 15.05 -27.87
C LYS A 44 -19.63 15.84 -28.60
N ILE A 45 -18.85 16.65 -27.86
CA ILE A 45 -17.74 17.41 -28.46
C ILE A 45 -16.64 16.46 -28.90
N THR A 46 -16.32 15.43 -28.13
CA THR A 46 -15.28 14.46 -28.50
C THR A 46 -15.70 13.52 -29.62
N GLU A 47 -17.00 13.24 -29.76
CA GLU A 47 -17.56 12.48 -30.89
C GLU A 47 -17.46 13.29 -32.19
N TYR A 48 -17.71 14.61 -32.12
CA TYR A 48 -17.63 15.50 -33.29
C TYR A 48 -16.21 15.97 -33.60
N ILE A 49 -15.38 16.17 -32.58
CA ILE A 49 -14.00 16.65 -32.66
C ILE A 49 -13.11 15.67 -31.86
N PRO A 50 -12.59 14.60 -32.49
CA PRO A 50 -11.77 13.60 -31.79
C PRO A 50 -10.53 14.21 -31.13
N ALA A 51 -9.97 15.28 -31.70
CA ALA A 51 -8.82 15.99 -31.11
C ALA A 51 -9.14 16.66 -29.77
N ALA A 52 -10.40 17.03 -29.53
CA ALA A 52 -10.86 17.66 -28.31
C ALA A 52 -10.81 16.72 -27.10
N ALA A 53 -10.81 15.40 -27.33
CA ALA A 53 -10.70 14.39 -26.27
C ALA A 53 -9.43 14.53 -25.44
N LYS A 54 -8.33 14.98 -26.05
CA LYS A 54 -7.06 15.19 -25.33
C LYS A 54 -7.10 16.38 -24.35
N VAL A 55 -8.01 17.33 -24.57
CA VAL A 55 -8.09 18.58 -23.79
C VAL A 55 -9.27 18.56 -22.82
N LEU A 56 -10.41 18.02 -23.26
CA LEU A 56 -11.67 17.97 -22.51
C LEU A 56 -11.92 16.62 -21.84
N GLY A 57 -11.22 15.57 -22.25
CA GLY A 57 -11.36 14.23 -21.66
C GLY A 57 -10.83 14.16 -20.23
N PRO A 58 -11.20 13.10 -19.47
CA PRO A 58 -10.69 12.87 -18.13
C PRO A 58 -9.16 12.83 -18.19
N LYS A 59 -8.51 13.72 -17.44
CA LYS A 59 -7.07 13.64 -17.24
C LYS A 59 -6.82 12.43 -16.35
N GLU A 60 -6.39 11.34 -16.95
CA GLU A 60 -5.77 10.25 -16.20
C GLU A 60 -4.68 10.87 -15.35
N LYS A 61 -4.86 10.87 -14.04
CA LYS A 61 -3.81 11.27 -13.13
C LYS A 61 -2.70 10.27 -13.37
N ALA A 62 -1.55 10.77 -13.83
CA ALA A 62 -0.33 9.97 -13.87
C ALA A 62 -0.21 9.31 -12.49
N GLN A 63 -0.36 7.98 -12.47
CA GLN A 63 -0.14 7.19 -11.28
C GLN A 63 1.27 7.56 -10.83
N LYS A 64 1.35 8.25 -9.70
CA LYS A 64 2.63 8.61 -9.11
C LYS A 64 3.23 7.27 -8.72
N GLU A 65 4.16 6.76 -9.53
CA GLU A 65 4.89 5.53 -9.23
C GLU A 65 5.57 5.77 -7.88
N GLU A 66 4.97 5.26 -6.82
CA GLU A 66 5.61 5.28 -5.51
C GLU A 66 6.89 4.45 -5.61
N PRO A 67 8.01 4.96 -5.09
CA PRO A 67 9.26 4.22 -5.14
C PRO A 67 9.06 2.86 -4.45
N PRO A 68 9.67 1.78 -4.98
CA PRO A 68 9.52 0.46 -4.39
C PRO A 68 9.94 0.52 -2.93
N VAL A 69 9.02 0.16 -2.03
CA VAL A 69 9.30 0.10 -0.60
C VAL A 69 10.43 -0.91 -0.39
N PRO A 70 11.53 -0.54 0.28
CA PRO A 70 12.63 -1.47 0.50
C PRO A 70 12.11 -2.69 1.25
N GLY A 71 12.41 -3.88 0.71
CA GLY A 71 12.00 -5.14 1.31
C GLY A 71 12.66 -5.38 2.67
N PRO A 72 12.19 -6.40 3.41
CA PRO A 72 12.84 -6.82 4.65
C PRO A 72 14.34 -7.09 4.44
N PRO A 73 15.18 -6.89 5.47
CA PRO A 73 16.60 -7.17 5.39
C PRO A 73 16.89 -8.60 4.95
N GLU A 74 17.97 -8.76 4.20
CA GLU A 74 18.46 -10.08 3.81
C GLU A 74 18.83 -10.88 5.06
N ARG A 75 18.35 -12.13 5.13
CA ARG A 75 18.65 -13.02 6.24
C ARG A 75 20.10 -13.53 6.09
N PRO A 76 20.85 -13.69 7.19
CA PRO A 76 22.16 -14.34 7.15
C PRO A 76 22.07 -15.74 6.53
N HIS A 77 23.05 -16.09 5.69
CA HIS A 77 23.08 -17.39 5.00
C HIS A 77 23.17 -18.58 5.97
N HIS A 78 23.77 -18.37 7.16
CA HIS A 78 23.92 -19.37 8.22
C HIS A 78 23.43 -18.80 9.54
N ASP A 79 22.10 -18.75 9.72
CA ASP A 79 21.50 -18.31 10.97
C ASP A 79 21.47 -19.49 11.99
N PRO A 80 22.23 -19.41 13.09
CA PRO A 80 22.32 -20.49 14.06
C PRO A 80 20.97 -20.81 14.73
N ASN A 81 20.07 -19.83 14.83
CA ASN A 81 18.73 -20.04 15.40
C ASN A 81 17.86 -20.86 14.44
N ILE A 82 17.94 -20.56 13.14
CA ILE A 82 17.19 -21.29 12.11
C ILE A 82 17.74 -22.71 11.98
N GLU A 83 19.07 -22.89 12.01
CA GLU A 83 19.67 -24.23 11.99
C GLU A 83 19.27 -25.07 13.21
N ALA A 84 19.20 -24.46 14.40
CA ALA A 84 18.73 -25.13 15.61
C ALA A 84 17.24 -25.50 15.52
N PHE A 85 16.42 -24.61 14.99
CA PHE A 85 15.00 -24.87 14.75
C PHE A 85 14.79 -26.02 13.76
N VAL A 86 15.47 -25.99 12.61
CA VAL A 86 15.41 -27.07 11.61
C VAL A 86 15.89 -28.39 12.20
N ARG A 87 16.98 -28.37 12.98
CA ARG A 87 17.49 -29.55 13.69
C ARG A 87 16.47 -30.11 14.69
N ASP A 88 15.77 -29.26 15.43
CA ASP A 88 14.73 -29.65 16.38
C ASP A 88 13.50 -30.23 15.67
N GLN A 89 13.12 -29.70 14.51
CA GLN A 89 12.07 -30.27 13.67
C GLN A 89 12.41 -31.66 13.13
N HIS A 90 13.67 -31.90 12.77
CA HIS A 90 14.16 -33.20 12.29
C HIS A 90 14.63 -34.12 13.41
N LYS A 91 14.64 -33.62 14.66
CA LYS A 91 14.82 -34.48 15.81
C LYS A 91 13.57 -35.34 15.88
N SER A 92 13.72 -36.62 15.61
CA SER A 92 12.64 -37.57 15.84
C SER A 92 12.13 -37.32 17.25
N LYS A 93 10.85 -37.00 17.37
CA LYS A 93 10.14 -37.20 18.63
C LYS A 93 10.22 -38.70 18.82
N GLU A 94 11.25 -39.19 19.51
CA GLU A 94 11.15 -40.53 20.03
C GLU A 94 9.84 -40.53 20.82
N PRO A 95 8.88 -41.41 20.49
CA PRO A 95 7.84 -41.67 21.46
C PRO A 95 8.62 -42.07 22.71
N THR A 96 8.52 -41.25 23.76
CA THR A 96 8.77 -41.74 25.10
C THR A 96 7.70 -42.80 25.33
N ASP A 97 7.95 -43.98 24.77
CA ASP A 97 7.30 -45.23 25.09
C ASP A 97 7.69 -45.49 26.55
N ASP A 98 6.92 -44.89 27.43
CA ASP A 98 6.74 -45.34 28.80
C ASP A 98 6.04 -46.70 28.74
N MET A 99 6.78 -47.72 28.27
CA MET A 99 6.45 -49.14 28.40
C MET A 99 6.77 -49.55 29.84
N THR A 100 6.01 -49.02 30.81
CA THR A 100 5.81 -49.72 32.08
C THR A 100 4.65 -50.69 31.88
N ASP A 101 4.92 -51.77 31.16
CA ASP A 101 4.04 -52.93 31.12
C ASP A 101 4.21 -53.67 32.47
N ASP A 102 3.09 -53.78 33.17
CA ASP A 102 2.80 -54.59 34.35
C ASP A 102 3.66 -55.87 34.44
N GLN A 103 4.45 -56.02 35.52
CA GLN A 103 4.97 -57.31 35.96
C GLN A 103 4.27 -57.67 37.28
N GLU A 104 3.44 -58.71 37.19
CA GLU A 104 2.80 -59.49 38.27
C GLU A 104 3.76 -59.92 39.40
#